data_AF-A0A9D9YFH7-F1
#
_entry.id   AF-A0A9D9YFH7-F1
#
_cell.length_a   1.000
_cell.length_b   1.000
_cell.length_c   1.000
_cell.angle_alpha   90.00
_cell.angle_beta   90.00
_cell.angle_gamma   90.00
#
_symmetry.space_group_name_H-M   'P 1'
#
loop_
_entity.id
_entity.type
_entity.pdbx_description
1 polymer ?
#
loop_
_entity_poly.entity_id
_entity_poly.type
_entity_poly.pdbx_seq_one_letter_code
_entity_poly.pdbx_strand_id
1 'polypeptide(L)'
;MNTDLAKALGANVQEFYERHGTWFATTRGKVIPEQPFVSSYIQGGMTVVDVGAGNGRFAKLLPPDVTYIGLEPSETLRDSTS
;
A
#
# COMPACT_ATOMS: atom_id res chain seq x y z
N MET A 1 23.82 -7.88 10.96
CA MET A 1 22.44 -7.36 11.13
C MET A 1 21.87 -8.02 12.38
N ASN A 2 21.28 -7.27 13.32
CA ASN A 2 20.69 -7.87 14.52
C ASN A 2 19.29 -8.42 14.15
N THR A 3 19.22 -9.74 13.93
CA THR A 3 18.03 -10.44 13.45
C THR A 3 16.86 -10.35 14.43
N ASP A 4 17.15 -10.31 15.74
CA ASP A 4 16.12 -10.24 16.78
C ASP A 4 15.50 -8.85 16.86
N LEU A 5 16.34 -7.81 16.75
CA LEU A 5 15.86 -6.44 16.63
C LEU A 5 15.01 -6.24 15.37
N ALA A 6 15.42 -6.81 14.23
CA ALA A 6 14.65 -6.72 12.99
C ALA A 6 13.27 -7.36 13.12
N LYS A 7 13.18 -8.54 13.78
CA LYS A 7 11.90 -9.20 14.08
C LYS A 7 11.02 -8.36 14.99
N ALA A 8 11.59 -7.81 16.07
CA ALA A 8 10.85 -7.00 17.03
C ALA A 8 10.30 -5.72 16.39
N LEU A 9 11.08 -5.06 15.54
CA LEU A 9 10.63 -3.90 14.78
C LEU A 9 9.52 -4.26 13.80
N GLY A 10 9.64 -5.38 13.07
CA GLY A 10 8.60 -5.86 12.17
C GLY A 10 7.28 -6.13 12.89
N ALA A 11 7.32 -6.80 14.05
CA ALA A 11 6.14 -7.07 14.86
C ALA A 11 5.46 -5.77 15.34
N ASN A 12 6.23 -4.79 15.81
CA ASN A 12 5.71 -3.48 16.22
C ASN A 12 4.99 -2.75 15.07
N VAL A 13 5.58 -2.77 13.87
CA VAL A 13 4.99 -2.12 12.69
C VAL A 13 3.70 -2.82 12.27
N GLN A 14 3.68 -4.15 12.30
CA GLN A 14 2.48 -4.92 12.01
C GLN A 14 1.36 -4.60 13.01
N GLU A 15 1.65 -4.63 14.31
CA GLU A 15 0.69 -4.32 15.36
C GLU A 15 0.10 -2.92 15.23
N PHE A 16 0.92 -1.94 14.85
CA PHE A 16 0.44 -0.58 14.59
C PHE A 16 -0.61 -0.54 13.48
N TYR A 17 -0.34 -1.17 12.33
CA TYR A 17 -1.27 -1.12 11.20
C TYR A 17 -2.54 -1.93 11.44
N GLU A 18 -2.48 -3.02 12.20
CA GLU A 18 -3.70 -3.73 12.59
C GLU A 18 -4.56 -2.95 13.57
N ARG A 19 -3.96 -2.21 14.50
CA ARG A 19 -4.74 -1.42 15.47
C ARG A 19 -5.24 -0.10 14.93
N HIS A 20 -4.47 0.52 14.05
CA HIS A 20 -4.69 1.91 13.64
C HIS A 20 -4.92 2.06 12.13
N GLY A 21 -4.95 0.97 11.36
CA GLY A 21 -5.05 0.98 9.91
C GLY A 21 -6.22 1.80 9.38
N THR A 22 -7.41 1.65 9.98
CA THR A 22 -8.61 2.40 9.59
C THR A 22 -8.42 3.91 9.73
N TRP A 23 -7.92 4.38 10.88
CA TRP A 23 -7.63 5.80 11.08
C TRP A 23 -6.49 6.26 10.16
N PHE A 24 -5.43 5.47 10.06
CA PHE A 24 -4.29 5.78 9.21
C PHE A 24 -4.72 5.98 7.74
N ALA A 25 -5.60 5.12 7.21
CA ALA A 25 -6.15 5.26 5.87
C ALA A 25 -6.83 6.63 5.66
N THR A 26 -7.59 7.12 6.64
CA THR A 26 -8.24 8.45 6.55
C THR A 26 -7.25 9.61 6.46
N THR A 27 -6.05 9.48 7.07
CA THR A 27 -5.01 10.52 6.99
C THR A 27 -4.34 10.59 5.61
N ARG A 28 -4.53 9.57 4.77
CA ARG A 28 -3.92 9.41 3.45
C ARG A 28 -4.87 9.79 2.31
N GLY A 29 -5.87 10.64 2.57
CA GLY A 29 -6.81 11.12 1.53
C GLY A 29 -6.19 11.95 0.39
N LYS A 30 -4.91 12.34 0.49
CA LYS A 30 -4.21 13.08 -0.57
C LYS A 30 -3.32 12.17 -1.41
N VAL A 31 -3.33 12.41 -2.72
CA VAL A 31 -2.40 11.80 -3.69
C VAL A 31 -0.97 12.06 -3.22
N ILE A 32 -0.14 11.01 -3.22
CA ILE A 32 1.29 11.12 -2.90
C ILE A 32 1.96 12.01 -3.97
N PRO A 33 2.75 13.03 -3.62
CA PRO A 33 3.36 13.95 -4.60
C PRO A 33 4.14 13.26 -5.73
N GLU A 34 4.74 12.10 -5.43
CA GLU A 34 5.53 11.28 -6.36
C GLU A 34 4.69 10.42 -7.29
N GLN A 35 3.38 10.30 -7.04
CA GLN A 35 2.48 9.42 -7.79
C GLN A 35 2.38 9.75 -9.29
N PRO A 36 2.30 11.04 -9.73
CA PRO A 36 2.32 11.38 -11.14
C PRO A 36 3.59 10.93 -11.87
N PHE A 37 4.74 10.95 -11.17
CA PHE A 37 6.00 10.46 -11.73
C PHE A 37 5.92 8.95 -11.97
N VAL A 38 5.49 8.17 -10.97
CA VAL A 38 5.40 6.70 -11.09
C VAL A 38 4.41 6.28 -12.18
N SER A 39 3.24 6.92 -12.25
CA SER A 39 2.23 6.62 -13.28
C SER A 39 2.74 6.86 -14.71
N SER A 40 3.74 7.72 -14.93
CA SER A 40 4.32 7.94 -16.26
C SER A 40 5.10 6.74 -16.81
N TYR A 41 5.52 5.81 -15.94
CA TYR A 41 6.23 4.59 -16.33
C TYR A 41 5.31 3.39 -16.47
N ILE A 42 4.05 3.51 -16.03
CA ILE A 42 3.08 2.42 -16.07
C ILE A 42 2.23 2.58 -17.31
N GLN A 43 2.36 1.61 -18.21
CA GLN A 43 1.60 1.56 -19.45
C GLN A 43 0.53 0.49 -19.38
N GLY A 44 -0.41 0.58 -20.30
CA GLY A 44 -1.45 -0.41 -20.43
C GLY A 44 -0.94 -1.81 -20.77
N GLY A 45 -1.66 -2.83 -20.31
CA GLY A 45 -1.29 -4.24 -20.46
C GLY A 45 -0.18 -4.71 -19.51
N MET A 46 0.39 -3.83 -18.69
CA MET A 46 1.39 -4.22 -17.70
C MET A 46 0.75 -4.90 -16.48
N THR A 47 1.54 -5.74 -15.82
CA THR A 47 1.23 -6.21 -14.46
C THR A 47 1.96 -5.33 -13.45
N VAL A 48 1.21 -4.73 -12.54
CA VAL A 48 1.73 -3.87 -11.47
C VAL A 48 1.58 -4.59 -10.13
N VAL A 49 2.71 -4.80 -9.46
CA VAL A 49 2.76 -5.35 -8.09
C VAL A 49 3.04 -4.20 -7.12
N ASP A 50 2.09 -3.91 -6.25
CA ASP A 50 2.21 -2.88 -5.20
C ASP A 50 2.45 -3.55 -3.83
N VAL A 51 3.64 -3.31 -3.25
CA VAL A 51 4.07 -3.93 -1.99
C VAL A 51 3.87 -2.95 -0.85
N GLY A 52 3.05 -3.31 0.14
CA GLY A 52 2.55 -2.37 1.14
C GLY A 52 1.40 -1.52 0.58
N ALA A 53 0.50 -2.16 -0.16
CA ALA A 53 -0.56 -1.51 -0.92
C ALA A 53 -1.58 -0.75 -0.04
N GLY A 54 -1.59 -0.99 1.27
CA GLY A 54 -2.53 -0.39 2.20
C GLY A 54 -3.97 -0.64 1.78
N ASN A 55 -4.73 0.43 1.58
CA ASN A 55 -6.13 0.38 1.14
C ASN A 55 -6.31 0.30 -0.40
N GLY A 56 -5.25 0.05 -1.16
CA GLY A 56 -5.31 -0.12 -2.61
C GLY A 56 -5.60 1.14 -3.41
N ARG A 57 -5.50 2.35 -2.81
CA ARG A 57 -5.78 3.62 -3.51
C ARG A 57 -4.95 3.85 -4.77
N PHE A 58 -3.75 3.25 -4.86
CA PHE A 58 -2.87 3.40 -6.02
C PHE A 58 -3.49 2.77 -7.28
N ALA A 59 -4.22 1.67 -7.14
CA ALA A 59 -4.90 1.00 -8.25
C ALA A 59 -5.86 1.91 -9.02
N LYS A 60 -6.52 2.85 -8.31
CA LYS A 60 -7.48 3.80 -8.89
C LYS A 60 -6.84 4.81 -9.85
N LEU A 61 -5.52 4.89 -9.84
CA LEU A 61 -4.75 5.87 -10.60
C LEU A 61 -3.98 5.24 -11.75
N LEU A 62 -4.16 3.93 -11.96
CA LEU A 62 -3.51 3.19 -13.04
C LEU A 62 -4.39 3.20 -14.30
N PRO A 63 -3.80 3.02 -15.49
CA PRO A 63 -4.56 2.81 -16.72
C PRO A 63 -5.56 1.65 -16.59
N PRO A 64 -6.72 1.71 -17.26
CA PRO A 64 -7.79 0.72 -17.07
C PRO A 64 -7.46 -0.70 -17.55
N ASP A 65 -6.40 -0.87 -18.36
CA ASP A 65 -5.99 -2.15 -18.94
C ASP A 65 -4.74 -2.76 -18.26
N VAL A 66 -4.37 -2.30 -17.06
CA VAL A 66 -3.34 -2.96 -16.26
C VAL A 66 -3.92 -4.11 -15.43
N THR A 67 -3.09 -5.11 -15.16
CA THR A 67 -3.36 -6.10 -14.11
C THR A 67 -2.74 -5.62 -12.80
N TYR A 68 -3.54 -5.31 -11.79
CA TYR A 68 -3.05 -4.84 -10.49
C TYR A 68 -3.06 -5.94 -9.44
N ILE A 69 -1.93 -6.10 -8.74
CA ILE A 69 -1.75 -7.02 -7.61
C ILE A 69 -1.27 -6.23 -6.39
N GLY A 70 -2.16 -6.00 -5.43
CA GLY A 70 -1.81 -5.36 -4.15
C GLY A 70 -1.42 -6.39 -3.09
N LEU A 71 -0.23 -6.25 -2.52
CA LEU A 71 0.25 -7.03 -1.37
C LEU A 71 0.20 -6.15 -0.12
N GLU A 72 -0.74 -6.45 0.77
CA GLU A 72 -0.88 -5.75 2.04
C GLU A 72 -1.09 -6.79 3.15
N PRO A 73 -0.17 -6.95 4.12
CA PRO A 73 -0.33 -7.88 5.22
C PRO A 73 -1.48 -7.53 6.18
N SER A 74 -1.71 -6.23 6.44
CA SER A 74 -2.72 -5.80 7.40
C SER A 74 -4.13 -5.99 6.86
N GLU A 75 -4.93 -6.81 7.55
CA GLU A 75 -6.34 -7.01 7.21
C GLU A 75 -7.12 -5.70 7.35
N THR A 76 -6.83 -4.95 8.42
CA THR A 76 -7.48 -3.67 8.70
C THR A 76 -7.25 -2.66 7.57
N LEU A 77 -6.07 -2.63 6.97
CA LEU A 77 -5.79 -1.78 5.80
C LEU A 77 -6.49 -2.27 4.54
N ARG A 78 -6.50 -3.58 4.28
CA ARG A 78 -7.20 -4.17 3.12
C ARG A 78 -8.69 -3.83 3.12
N ASP A 79 -9.33 -3.87 4.30
CA ASP A 79 -10.77 -3.63 4.43
C ASP A 79 -11.14 -2.14 4.46
N SER A 80 -10.19 -1.26 4.74
CA SER A 80 -10.38 0.20 4.87
C SER A 80 -10.62 0.96 3.56
N THR A 81 -11.26 0.31 2.59
CA THR A 81 -11.53 0.87 1.24
C THR A 81 -12.17 2.26 1.35
N SER A 82 -11.43 3.25 0.86
CA SER A 82 -11.85 4.66 0.72
C SER A 82 -12.37 4.92 -0.68
#